data_AF-A0AAJ1T1A2-F1
#
_entry.id   AF-A0AAJ1T1A2-F1
#
_cell.length_a   1.000
_cell.length_b   1.000
_cell.length_c   1.000
_cell.angle_alpha   90.00
_cell.angle_beta   90.00
_cell.angle_gamma   90.00
#
_symmetry.space_group_name_H-M   'P 1'
#
loop_
_entity.id
_entity.type
_entity.pdbx_description
1 polymer ?
#
loop_
_entity_poly.entity_id
_entity_poly.type
_entity_poly.pdbx_seq_one_letter_code
_entity_poly.pdbx_strand_id
1 'polypeptide(L)'
;MRIENKKWLFVFLLMVVISSVMILWIQPSKQPKEILRDFEQAVKQEDSEILKKWVIVDDHQAEINEASLNAMITYLKENKSSYEAIKESLEDQVNEKEFTPTNQQISLIEDGKMAGIWPKYKLFVKTASIKVIGQEVDDKISLSFHNTGKSMKKKDGYLFGAVLPGTYQLDLRMQNKLGVFLEKKKVDIWSGSKQVSLIMDPHKLIQKDKSVREKIISAIHVFNQDLAAYYSSGFNQRHLTNLTEELKKDSLLPKESLEIVNKHVDEFQLQYLSAIVNIEDVDIQKLQKGWTAETKAFVSYKNRLKIRGDELYEHTTFKKMRTFTLIYDEKRKQWLVDDVFEVDSNGFEVDSWKKPVKLKGENLPASKWKPNGVGETL
;
A
#
# COMPACT_ATOMS: atom_id res chain seq x y z
N MET A 1 -71.75 21.04 -59.79
CA MET A 1 -70.29 21.16 -59.62
C MET A 1 -70.03 22.25 -58.59
N ARG A 2 -69.84 21.91 -57.32
CA ARG A 2 -69.67 22.87 -56.22
C ARG A 2 -68.25 22.69 -55.68
N ILE A 3 -67.33 23.55 -56.12
CA ILE A 3 -65.97 23.59 -55.58
C ILE A 3 -66.07 24.30 -54.23
N GLU A 4 -66.31 23.52 -53.17
CA GLU A 4 -66.27 24.04 -51.82
C GLU A 4 -64.84 24.50 -51.49
N ASN A 5 -64.78 25.61 -50.78
CA ASN A 5 -63.62 26.47 -50.59
C ASN A 5 -62.54 25.75 -49.74
N LYS A 6 -61.68 24.93 -50.38
CA LYS A 6 -60.58 24.16 -49.75
C LYS A 6 -59.48 25.02 -49.08
N LYS A 7 -59.65 26.34 -49.00
CA LYS A 7 -58.73 27.26 -48.32
C LYS A 7 -58.52 26.89 -46.84
N TRP A 8 -59.54 26.31 -46.19
CA TRP A 8 -59.43 25.88 -44.79
C TRP A 8 -58.48 24.69 -44.57
N LEU A 9 -58.39 23.78 -45.55
CA LEU A 9 -57.41 22.68 -45.53
C LEU A 9 -55.97 23.20 -45.62
N PHE A 10 -55.72 24.25 -46.41
CA PHE A 10 -54.41 24.90 -46.49
C PHE A 10 -54.05 25.62 -45.19
N VAL A 11 -55.01 26.30 -44.56
CA VAL A 11 -54.80 26.97 -43.26
C VAL A 11 -54.55 25.95 -42.14
N PHE A 12 -55.25 24.82 -42.14
CA PHE A 12 -55.05 23.75 -41.17
C PHE A 12 -53.66 23.10 -41.33
N LEU A 13 -53.25 22.82 -42.56
CA LEU A 13 -51.92 22.25 -42.85
C LEU A 13 -50.81 23.24 -42.48
N LEU A 14 -51.00 24.53 -42.73
CA LEU A 14 -50.07 25.59 -42.30
C LEU A 14 -49.99 25.68 -40.77
N MET A 15 -51.13 25.57 -40.06
CA MET A 15 -51.16 25.58 -38.59
C MET A 15 -50.48 24.35 -37.98
N VAL A 16 -50.63 23.17 -38.59
CA VAL A 16 -49.95 21.95 -38.14
C VAL A 16 -48.44 22.06 -38.36
N VAL A 17 -48.00 22.62 -39.49
CA VAL A 17 -46.58 22.88 -39.76
C VAL A 17 -46.04 23.93 -38.79
N ILE A 18 -46.76 25.04 -38.54
CA ILE A 18 -46.35 26.08 -37.59
C ILE A 18 -46.30 25.54 -36.16
N SER A 19 -47.29 24.75 -35.73
CA SER A 19 -47.29 24.10 -34.41
C SER A 19 -46.17 23.07 -34.29
N SER A 20 -45.89 22.30 -35.34
CA SER A 20 -44.77 21.34 -35.36
C SER A 20 -43.43 22.08 -35.29
N VAL A 21 -43.28 23.17 -36.04
CA VAL A 21 -42.09 24.04 -35.98
C VAL A 21 -41.97 24.69 -34.60
N MET A 22 -43.04 25.20 -33.99
CA MET A 22 -43.00 25.75 -32.63
C MET A 22 -42.61 24.70 -31.58
N ILE A 23 -43.18 23.49 -31.64
CA ILE A 23 -42.83 22.39 -30.72
C ILE A 23 -41.34 22.01 -30.89
N LEU A 24 -40.85 21.98 -32.13
CA LEU A 24 -39.45 21.73 -32.45
C LEU A 24 -38.50 22.87 -32.02
N TRP A 25 -38.98 24.12 -31.90
CA TRP A 25 -38.20 25.26 -31.39
C TRP A 25 -38.21 25.37 -29.85
N ILE A 26 -39.24 24.87 -29.18
CA ILE A 26 -39.40 24.96 -27.72
C ILE A 26 -38.54 23.93 -26.97
N GLN A 27 -38.35 22.72 -27.49
CA GLN A 27 -37.57 21.69 -26.79
C GLN A 27 -36.08 22.00 -26.63
N PRO A 28 -35.34 22.44 -27.67
CA PRO A 28 -33.90 22.69 -27.57
C PRO A 28 -33.55 23.89 -26.68
N SER A 29 -34.44 24.88 -26.58
CA SER A 29 -34.23 26.08 -25.76
C SER A 29 -34.37 25.84 -24.26
N LYS A 30 -35.04 24.74 -23.85
CA LYS A 30 -35.23 24.38 -22.43
C LYS A 30 -34.18 23.39 -21.92
N GLN A 31 -33.49 22.68 -22.81
CA GLN A 31 -32.53 21.64 -22.44
C GLN A 31 -31.43 22.11 -21.46
N PRO A 32 -30.80 23.30 -21.61
CA PRO A 32 -29.82 23.80 -20.64
C PRO A 32 -30.35 23.88 -19.19
N LYS A 33 -31.58 24.35 -19.02
CA LYS A 33 -32.26 24.45 -17.72
C LYS A 33 -32.61 23.09 -17.15
N GLU A 34 -32.98 22.14 -18.01
CA GLU A 34 -33.25 20.76 -17.61
C GLU A 34 -31.98 20.07 -17.12
N ILE A 35 -30.85 20.23 -17.81
CA ILE A 35 -29.56 19.66 -17.41
C ILE A 35 -29.11 20.22 -16.05
N LEU A 36 -29.22 21.52 -15.84
CA LEU A 36 -28.90 22.15 -14.55
C LEU A 36 -29.78 21.57 -13.42
N ARG A 37 -31.09 21.47 -13.64
CA ARG A 37 -32.01 20.89 -12.65
C ARG A 37 -31.69 19.42 -12.36
N ASP A 38 -31.39 18.64 -13.40
CA ASP A 38 -31.00 17.24 -13.28
C ASP A 38 -29.68 17.09 -12.52
N PHE A 39 -28.72 18.01 -12.71
CA PHE A 39 -27.48 18.07 -11.94
C PHE A 39 -27.72 18.36 -10.45
N GLU A 40 -28.49 19.39 -10.14
CA GLU A 40 -28.85 19.70 -8.75
C GLU A 40 -29.60 18.54 -8.08
N GLN A 41 -30.52 17.91 -8.82
CA GLN A 41 -31.28 16.77 -8.33
C GLN A 41 -30.37 15.58 -8.06
N ALA A 42 -29.45 15.26 -8.97
CA ALA A 42 -28.50 14.16 -8.82
C ALA A 42 -27.63 14.35 -7.57
N VAL A 43 -27.10 15.56 -7.33
CA VAL A 43 -26.29 15.84 -6.14
C VAL A 43 -27.14 15.78 -4.87
N LYS A 44 -28.36 16.35 -4.89
CA LYS A 44 -29.26 16.38 -3.73
C LYS A 44 -29.77 14.99 -3.33
N GLN A 45 -30.10 14.16 -4.32
CA GLN A 45 -30.69 12.83 -4.13
C GLN A 45 -29.65 11.70 -4.13
N GLU A 46 -28.38 12.01 -4.39
CA GLU A 46 -27.32 11.00 -4.57
C GLU A 46 -27.61 10.00 -5.70
N ASP A 47 -28.26 10.46 -6.77
CA ASP A 47 -28.67 9.61 -7.90
C ASP A 47 -27.82 9.90 -9.14
N SER A 48 -26.82 9.04 -9.38
CA SER A 48 -25.91 9.16 -10.52
C SER A 48 -26.52 8.76 -11.86
N GLU A 49 -27.60 7.97 -11.89
CA GLU A 49 -28.22 7.55 -13.16
C GLU A 49 -28.83 8.75 -13.89
N ILE A 50 -29.25 9.79 -13.15
CA ILE A 50 -29.70 11.07 -13.72
C ILE A 50 -28.60 11.70 -14.59
N LEU A 51 -27.34 11.62 -14.17
CA LEU A 51 -26.21 12.29 -14.85
C LEU A 51 -25.61 11.50 -16.02
N LYS A 52 -25.84 10.20 -16.08
CA LYS A 52 -25.16 9.28 -17.01
C LYS A 52 -25.29 9.67 -18.48
N LYS A 53 -26.44 10.22 -18.87
CA LYS A 53 -26.71 10.70 -20.23
C LYS A 53 -26.24 12.14 -20.47
N TRP A 54 -25.88 12.88 -19.43
CA TRP A 54 -25.53 14.30 -19.52
C TRP A 54 -24.05 14.55 -19.53
N VAL A 55 -23.25 13.67 -18.93
CA VAL A 55 -21.81 13.87 -18.75
C VAL A 55 -21.02 13.46 -19.99
N ILE A 56 -20.06 14.30 -20.34
CA ILE A 56 -18.95 14.03 -21.26
C ILE A 56 -17.65 14.48 -20.58
N VAL A 57 -16.51 14.00 -21.07
CA VAL A 57 -15.20 14.24 -20.45
C VAL A 57 -14.18 14.77 -21.46
N ASP A 58 -13.17 15.47 -20.96
CA ASP A 58 -12.03 15.97 -21.75
C ASP A 58 -11.08 14.85 -22.21
N ASP A 59 -10.92 13.79 -21.40
CA ASP A 59 -10.13 12.60 -21.72
C ASP A 59 -11.04 11.36 -21.87
N HIS A 60 -11.22 10.90 -23.10
CA HIS A 60 -12.05 9.73 -23.43
C HIS A 60 -11.55 8.40 -22.80
N GLN A 61 -10.35 8.37 -22.22
CA GLN A 61 -9.90 7.21 -21.47
C GLN A 61 -10.54 7.10 -20.08
N ALA A 62 -11.09 8.20 -19.56
CA ALA A 62 -11.84 8.22 -18.32
C ALA A 62 -13.20 7.54 -18.52
N GLU A 63 -13.59 6.75 -17.52
CA GLU A 63 -14.84 6.00 -17.59
C GLU A 63 -15.97 6.80 -16.98
N ILE A 64 -17.08 6.90 -17.72
CA ILE A 64 -18.32 7.48 -17.23
C ILE A 64 -19.24 6.32 -16.88
N ASN A 65 -19.21 5.93 -15.60
CA ASN A 65 -20.03 4.87 -15.03
C ASN A 65 -20.60 5.28 -13.67
N GLU A 66 -21.49 4.45 -13.13
CA GLU A 66 -22.15 4.68 -11.84
C GLU A 66 -21.15 4.96 -10.71
N ALA A 67 -20.05 4.20 -10.63
CA ALA A 67 -19.02 4.40 -9.60
C ALA A 67 -18.32 5.76 -9.70
N SER A 68 -17.93 6.18 -10.91
CA SER A 68 -17.29 7.49 -11.14
C SER A 68 -18.24 8.67 -10.89
N LEU A 69 -19.52 8.53 -11.25
CA LEU A 69 -20.53 9.57 -11.06
C LEU A 69 -20.95 9.67 -9.61
N ASN A 70 -21.09 8.54 -8.91
CA ASN A 70 -21.31 8.51 -7.46
C ASN A 70 -20.14 9.17 -6.73
N ALA A 71 -18.89 8.86 -7.09
CA ALA A 71 -17.72 9.52 -6.49
C ALA A 71 -17.75 11.04 -6.67
N MET A 72 -18.13 11.53 -7.84
CA MET A 72 -18.29 12.96 -8.13
C MET A 72 -19.40 13.59 -7.28
N ILE A 73 -20.58 12.95 -7.23
CA ILE A 73 -21.72 13.41 -6.42
C ILE A 73 -21.38 13.43 -4.94
N THR A 74 -20.75 12.37 -4.41
CA THR A 74 -20.30 12.30 -3.02
C THR A 74 -19.38 13.46 -2.70
N TYR A 75 -18.39 13.75 -3.56
CA TYR A 75 -17.50 14.89 -3.35
C TYR A 75 -18.27 16.21 -3.30
N LEU A 76 -19.13 16.47 -4.29
CA LEU A 76 -19.92 17.71 -4.37
C LEU A 76 -20.83 17.89 -3.15
N LYS A 77 -21.41 16.81 -2.66
CA LYS A 77 -22.25 16.82 -1.45
C LYS A 77 -21.44 17.10 -0.18
N GLU A 78 -20.26 16.50 -0.05
CA GLU A 78 -19.35 16.72 1.09
C GLU A 78 -18.70 18.13 1.04
N ASN A 79 -18.50 18.69 -0.15
CA ASN A 79 -17.78 19.94 -0.39
C ASN A 79 -18.71 21.03 -0.94
N LYS A 80 -19.58 21.57 -0.07
CA LYS A 80 -20.60 22.58 -0.43
C LYS A 80 -20.05 23.76 -1.21
N SER A 81 -18.88 24.29 -0.87
CA SER A 81 -18.28 25.42 -1.59
C SER A 81 -17.99 25.10 -3.06
N SER A 82 -17.50 23.88 -3.34
CA SER A 82 -17.28 23.43 -4.72
C SER A 82 -18.61 23.24 -5.45
N TYR A 83 -19.62 22.68 -4.78
CA TYR A 83 -20.94 22.53 -5.36
C TYR A 83 -21.60 23.87 -5.70
N GLU A 84 -21.61 24.83 -4.78
CA GLU A 84 -22.20 26.15 -5.04
C GLU A 84 -21.45 26.89 -6.15
N ALA A 85 -20.12 26.83 -6.20
CA ALA A 85 -19.34 27.46 -7.27
C ALA A 85 -19.62 26.84 -8.66
N ILE A 86 -19.77 25.52 -8.74
CA ILE A 86 -20.18 24.85 -9.98
C ILE A 86 -21.62 25.25 -10.33
N LYS A 87 -22.53 25.24 -9.37
CA LYS A 87 -23.94 25.56 -9.59
C LYS A 87 -24.10 26.99 -10.12
N GLU A 88 -23.49 27.97 -9.46
CA GLU A 88 -23.49 29.38 -9.87
C GLU A 88 -22.93 29.53 -11.29
N SER A 89 -21.78 28.90 -11.57
CA SER A 89 -21.22 28.91 -12.92
C SER A 89 -22.17 28.32 -13.97
N LEU A 90 -22.89 27.24 -13.67
CA LEU A 90 -23.86 26.65 -14.61
C LEU A 90 -25.11 27.53 -14.77
N GLU A 91 -25.57 28.18 -13.71
CA GLU A 91 -26.66 29.17 -13.73
C GLU A 91 -26.32 30.36 -14.63
N ASP A 92 -25.10 30.90 -14.49
CA ASP A 92 -24.60 31.99 -15.32
C ASP A 92 -24.55 31.61 -16.80
N GLN A 93 -23.99 30.43 -17.13
CA GLN A 93 -23.97 29.92 -18.51
C GLN A 93 -25.38 29.80 -19.11
N VAL A 94 -26.37 29.39 -18.32
CA VAL A 94 -27.76 29.27 -18.76
C VAL A 94 -28.42 30.66 -18.96
N ASN A 95 -28.12 31.62 -18.08
CA ASN A 95 -28.69 32.96 -18.11
C ASN A 95 -28.10 33.81 -19.24
N GLU A 96 -26.79 33.76 -19.40
CA GLU A 96 -26.03 34.50 -20.41
C GLU A 96 -26.05 33.81 -21.80
N LYS A 97 -26.44 32.54 -21.84
CA LYS A 97 -26.44 31.67 -23.03
C LYS A 97 -25.03 31.43 -23.58
N GLU A 98 -24.05 31.32 -22.70
CA GLU A 98 -22.64 31.03 -23.02
C GLU A 98 -22.30 29.57 -22.72
N PHE A 99 -22.29 28.72 -23.75
CA PHE A 99 -22.12 27.27 -23.62
C PHE A 99 -20.73 26.80 -24.07
N THR A 100 -19.69 27.46 -23.57
CA THR A 100 -18.28 27.11 -23.80
C THR A 100 -17.62 26.61 -22.51
N PRO A 101 -16.55 25.79 -22.58
CA PRO A 101 -15.82 25.37 -21.39
C PRO A 101 -15.34 26.58 -20.56
N THR A 102 -15.56 26.53 -19.25
CA THR A 102 -15.11 27.57 -18.30
C THR A 102 -13.85 27.11 -17.57
N ASN A 103 -13.34 27.93 -16.64
CA ASN A 103 -12.24 27.51 -15.75
C ASN A 103 -12.67 26.52 -14.67
N GLN A 104 -13.98 26.33 -14.47
CA GLN A 104 -14.53 25.38 -13.51
C GLN A 104 -14.26 23.92 -13.90
N GLN A 105 -14.47 23.00 -12.96
CA GLN A 105 -14.31 21.57 -13.18
C GLN A 105 -15.41 20.98 -14.07
N ILE A 106 -16.60 21.56 -13.98
CA ILE A 106 -17.79 21.17 -14.74
C ILE A 106 -18.30 22.41 -15.46
N SER A 107 -18.60 22.29 -16.75
CA SER A 107 -19.19 23.34 -17.56
C SER A 107 -20.32 22.79 -18.40
N LEU A 108 -21.32 23.61 -18.71
CA LEU A 108 -22.35 23.27 -19.68
C LEU A 108 -21.87 23.68 -21.08
N ILE A 109 -21.81 22.74 -22.02
CA ILE A 109 -21.32 23.01 -23.38
C ILE A 109 -22.29 22.56 -24.46
N GLU A 110 -22.21 23.19 -25.63
CA GLU A 110 -22.82 22.66 -26.86
C GLU A 110 -22.00 21.48 -27.41
N ASP A 111 -22.60 20.29 -27.44
CA ASP A 111 -22.03 19.02 -27.93
C ASP A 111 -22.73 18.59 -29.24
N GLY A 112 -22.50 19.39 -30.28
CA GLY A 112 -23.01 19.16 -31.62
C GLY A 112 -24.51 19.45 -31.78
N LYS A 113 -25.12 18.88 -32.83
CA LYS A 113 -26.51 19.18 -33.23
C LYS A 113 -27.42 17.96 -33.25
N MET A 114 -28.65 18.13 -32.80
CA MET A 114 -29.79 17.23 -32.96
C MET A 114 -30.46 17.52 -34.31
N ALA A 115 -30.61 16.49 -35.14
CA ALA A 115 -31.17 16.57 -36.49
C ALA A 115 -30.55 17.67 -37.39
N GLY A 116 -29.27 17.99 -37.18
CA GLY A 116 -28.49 18.93 -38.00
C GLY A 116 -28.71 20.43 -37.71
N ILE A 117 -29.72 20.80 -36.93
CA ILE A 117 -30.09 22.23 -36.74
C ILE A 117 -30.23 22.67 -35.28
N TRP A 118 -30.50 21.77 -34.34
CA TRP A 118 -30.70 22.15 -32.93
C TRP A 118 -29.48 21.84 -32.09
N PRO A 119 -28.97 22.77 -31.27
CA PRO A 119 -27.83 22.49 -30.40
C PRO A 119 -28.19 21.39 -29.38
N LYS A 120 -27.24 20.50 -29.09
CA LYS A 120 -27.31 19.56 -27.98
C LYS A 120 -26.42 20.06 -26.86
N TYR A 121 -26.86 19.91 -25.62
CA TYR A 121 -26.06 20.34 -24.47
C TYR A 121 -25.65 19.16 -23.58
N LYS A 122 -24.47 19.28 -22.98
CA LYS A 122 -23.86 18.28 -22.08
C LYS A 122 -23.06 18.95 -20.96
N LEU A 123 -22.90 18.24 -19.85
CA LEU A 123 -21.97 18.59 -18.78
C LEU A 123 -20.58 18.09 -19.18
N PHE A 124 -19.72 19.03 -19.54
CA PHE A 124 -18.31 18.77 -19.79
C PHE A 124 -17.55 18.76 -18.46
N VAL A 125 -16.98 17.61 -18.13
CA VAL A 125 -16.25 17.38 -16.88
C VAL A 125 -14.76 17.23 -17.18
N LYS A 126 -13.95 18.11 -16.62
CA LYS A 126 -12.49 17.99 -16.67
C LYS A 126 -12.06 16.80 -15.82
N THR A 127 -11.21 15.95 -16.38
CA THR A 127 -10.67 14.78 -15.68
C THR A 127 -9.37 15.12 -14.98
N ALA A 128 -8.99 14.27 -14.04
CA ALA A 128 -7.72 14.39 -13.31
C ALA A 128 -6.98 13.05 -13.32
N SER A 129 -5.67 13.13 -13.04
CA SER A 129 -4.82 11.96 -12.83
C SER A 129 -4.27 11.96 -11.40
N ILE A 130 -3.97 10.78 -10.88
CA ILE A 130 -3.39 10.59 -9.55
C ILE A 130 -1.91 10.24 -9.73
N LYS A 131 -1.01 11.03 -9.15
CA LYS A 131 0.42 10.72 -9.10
C LYS A 131 0.76 10.15 -7.72
N VAL A 132 1.19 8.90 -7.69
CA VAL A 132 1.73 8.31 -6.44
C VAL A 132 3.14 8.83 -6.22
N ILE A 133 3.42 9.31 -5.00
CA ILE A 133 4.72 9.84 -4.58
C ILE A 133 5.17 9.18 -3.26
N GLY A 134 6.48 9.20 -2.97
CA GLY A 134 7.06 8.61 -1.75
C GLY A 134 7.58 7.18 -1.91
N GLN A 135 7.57 6.65 -3.13
CA GLN A 135 8.05 5.33 -3.49
C GLN A 135 9.57 5.24 -3.62
N GLU A 136 10.11 4.04 -3.40
CA GLU A 136 11.48 3.70 -3.72
C GLU A 136 11.66 3.37 -5.22
N VAL A 137 12.91 3.43 -5.70
CA VAL A 137 13.26 3.17 -7.12
C VAL A 137 12.75 1.81 -7.63
N ASP A 138 12.72 0.80 -6.75
CA ASP A 138 12.37 -0.59 -7.11
C ASP A 138 10.90 -0.96 -6.84
N ASP A 139 10.10 -0.02 -6.34
CA ASP A 139 8.72 -0.30 -5.97
C ASP A 139 7.82 -0.39 -7.21
N LYS A 140 7.12 -1.51 -7.35
CA LYS A 140 6.05 -1.67 -8.34
C LYS A 140 4.72 -1.29 -7.72
N ILE A 141 4.07 -0.28 -8.28
CA ILE A 141 2.83 0.28 -7.74
C ILE A 141 1.67 0.05 -8.70
N SER A 142 0.53 -0.35 -8.15
CA SER A 142 -0.76 -0.37 -8.82
C SER A 142 -1.84 0.24 -7.93
N LEU A 143 -2.78 0.96 -8.54
CA LEU A 143 -3.98 1.48 -7.88
C LEU A 143 -5.22 0.78 -8.44
N SER A 144 -6.18 0.49 -7.59
CA SER A 144 -7.52 0.03 -7.99
C SER A 144 -8.60 0.73 -7.17
N PHE A 145 -9.79 0.83 -7.76
CA PHE A 145 -10.96 1.31 -7.03
C PHE A 145 -11.46 0.23 -6.08
N HIS A 146 -11.62 0.56 -4.81
CA HIS A 146 -11.97 -0.43 -3.78
C HIS A 146 -13.30 -1.12 -4.06
N ASN A 147 -14.33 -0.34 -4.43
CA ASN A 147 -15.69 -0.85 -4.59
C ASN A 147 -15.87 -1.74 -5.82
N THR A 148 -15.07 -1.54 -6.87
CA THR A 148 -15.21 -2.29 -8.13
C THR A 148 -14.07 -3.29 -8.35
N GLY A 149 -13.00 -3.23 -7.55
CA GLY A 149 -11.75 -3.97 -7.75
C GLY A 149 -11.01 -3.61 -9.04
N LYS A 150 -11.53 -2.65 -9.83
CA LYS A 150 -11.01 -2.35 -11.15
C LYS A 150 -9.68 -1.61 -11.04
N SER A 151 -8.67 -2.15 -11.69
CA SER A 151 -7.35 -1.51 -11.76
C SER A 151 -7.42 -0.21 -12.55
N MET A 152 -6.80 0.83 -12.01
CA MET A 152 -6.64 2.10 -12.71
C MET A 152 -5.59 1.96 -13.82
N LYS A 153 -5.87 2.59 -14.96
CA LYS A 153 -4.92 2.64 -16.07
C LYS A 153 -3.70 3.46 -15.65
N LYS A 154 -2.52 2.89 -15.86
CA LYS A 154 -1.23 3.55 -15.67
C LYS A 154 -0.89 4.30 -16.96
N LYS A 155 -0.63 5.61 -16.87
CA LYS A 155 -0.26 6.45 -18.02
C LYS A 155 1.26 6.47 -18.22
N ASP A 156 1.97 7.03 -17.25
CA ASP A 156 3.43 7.15 -17.25
C ASP A 156 3.96 7.12 -15.81
N GLY A 157 5.13 6.51 -15.59
CA GLY A 157 5.79 6.48 -14.28
C GLY A 157 4.90 5.98 -13.14
N TYR A 158 4.39 6.90 -12.32
CA TYR A 158 3.48 6.62 -11.20
C TYR A 158 2.18 7.42 -11.30
N LEU A 159 1.79 7.78 -12.52
CA LEU A 159 0.59 8.53 -12.87
C LEU A 159 -0.51 7.57 -13.32
N PHE A 160 -1.68 7.67 -12.69
CA PHE A 160 -2.85 6.82 -12.91
C PHE A 160 -4.07 7.65 -13.30
N GLY A 161 -4.90 7.14 -14.21
CA GLY A 161 -6.09 7.81 -14.71
C GLY A 161 -6.15 7.82 -16.24
N ALA A 162 -6.93 8.71 -16.87
CA ALA A 162 -7.73 9.78 -16.28
C ALA A 162 -8.97 9.27 -15.52
N VAL A 163 -9.45 10.06 -14.56
CA VAL A 163 -10.69 9.78 -13.80
C VAL A 163 -11.53 11.05 -13.65
N LEU A 164 -12.85 10.86 -13.47
CA LEU A 164 -13.73 11.96 -13.09
C LEU A 164 -13.32 12.51 -11.72
N PRO A 165 -13.49 13.81 -11.49
CA PRO A 165 -13.28 14.40 -10.19
C PRO A 165 -14.30 13.82 -9.19
N GLY A 166 -13.89 13.59 -7.95
CA GLY A 166 -14.73 12.92 -6.96
C GLY A 166 -13.95 12.35 -5.78
N THR A 167 -14.68 11.78 -4.84
CA THR A 167 -14.15 11.12 -3.65
C THR A 167 -14.08 9.62 -3.89
N TYR A 168 -12.88 9.06 -3.85
CA TYR A 168 -12.64 7.65 -4.14
C TYR A 168 -12.03 6.91 -2.94
N GLN A 169 -12.45 5.65 -2.76
CA GLN A 169 -11.73 4.68 -1.95
C GLN A 169 -10.81 3.89 -2.88
N LEU A 170 -9.50 3.99 -2.66
CA LEU A 170 -8.48 3.37 -3.50
C LEU A 170 -7.74 2.29 -2.70
N ASP A 171 -7.53 1.15 -3.34
CA ASP A 171 -6.60 0.13 -2.89
C ASP A 171 -5.26 0.40 -3.58
N LEU A 172 -4.27 0.81 -2.78
CA LEU A 172 -2.88 0.93 -3.19
C LEU A 172 -2.18 -0.41 -2.95
N ARG A 173 -1.55 -0.93 -3.99
CA ARG A 173 -0.70 -2.12 -3.91
C ARG A 173 0.72 -1.77 -4.28
N MET A 174 1.63 -1.96 -3.34
CA MET A 174 3.08 -1.83 -3.52
C MET A 174 3.71 -3.22 -3.52
N GLN A 175 4.59 -3.49 -4.48
CA GLN A 175 5.35 -4.73 -4.53
C GLN A 175 6.84 -4.41 -4.64
N ASN A 176 7.63 -4.98 -3.74
CA ASN A 176 9.08 -4.88 -3.78
C ASN A 176 9.73 -6.23 -3.41
N LYS A 177 11.02 -6.19 -3.07
CA LYS A 177 11.82 -7.39 -2.74
C LYS A 177 11.35 -8.11 -1.46
N LEU A 178 10.75 -7.38 -0.53
CA LEU A 178 10.26 -7.93 0.74
C LEU A 178 8.87 -8.59 0.60
N GLY A 179 8.09 -8.18 -0.40
CA GLY A 179 6.77 -8.76 -0.65
C GLY A 179 5.79 -7.81 -1.34
N VAL A 180 4.51 -8.05 -1.07
CA VAL A 180 3.38 -7.25 -1.56
C VAL A 180 2.67 -6.64 -0.36
N PHE A 181 2.45 -5.33 -0.41
CA PHE A 181 1.87 -4.53 0.64
C PHE A 181 0.63 -3.81 0.12
N LEU A 182 -0.41 -3.76 0.93
CA LEU A 182 -1.71 -3.20 0.59
C LEU A 182 -2.09 -2.08 1.56
N GLU A 183 -2.55 -0.96 1.03
CA GLU A 183 -3.05 0.17 1.80
C GLU A 183 -4.36 0.69 1.21
N LYS A 184 -5.36 0.94 2.05
CA LYS A 184 -6.60 1.59 1.63
C LYS A 184 -6.51 3.09 1.88
N LYS A 185 -6.87 3.91 0.90
CA LYS A 185 -6.91 5.38 1.04
C LYS A 185 -8.20 5.98 0.52
N LYS A 186 -8.81 6.84 1.31
CA LYS A 186 -9.79 7.83 0.82
C LYS A 186 -8.99 8.96 0.14
N VAL A 187 -9.31 9.25 -1.11
CA VAL A 187 -8.66 10.31 -1.89
C VAL A 187 -9.72 11.17 -2.54
N ASP A 188 -9.65 12.46 -2.26
CA ASP A 188 -10.46 13.47 -2.93
C ASP A 188 -9.72 13.96 -4.16
N ILE A 189 -10.27 13.64 -5.32
CA ILE A 189 -9.73 14.01 -6.62
C ILE A 189 -10.53 15.21 -7.09
N TRP A 190 -10.14 16.39 -6.66
CA TRP A 190 -10.78 17.63 -7.07
C TRP A 190 -9.70 18.65 -7.32
N SER A 191 -9.60 19.11 -8.55
CA SER A 191 -8.40 19.86 -8.90
C SER A 191 -8.63 20.74 -10.11
N GLY A 192 -8.56 22.05 -9.90
CA GLY A 192 -8.28 23.02 -10.96
C GLY A 192 -6.92 22.80 -11.64
N SER A 193 -6.09 21.87 -11.15
CA SER A 193 -4.88 21.34 -11.80
C SER A 193 -5.10 19.93 -12.37
N LYS A 194 -4.37 19.50 -13.40
CA LYS A 194 -4.61 18.20 -14.06
C LYS A 194 -4.23 16.96 -13.22
N GLN A 195 -3.67 17.14 -12.01
CA GLN A 195 -3.07 16.07 -11.23
C GLN A 195 -3.23 16.26 -9.71
N VAL A 196 -3.53 15.16 -9.01
CA VAL A 196 -3.53 15.08 -7.53
C VAL A 196 -2.43 14.13 -7.06
N SER A 197 -1.71 14.50 -5.99
CA SER A 197 -0.64 13.66 -5.43
C SER A 197 -1.18 12.74 -4.34
N LEU A 198 -0.88 11.44 -4.44
CA LEU A 198 -1.14 10.43 -3.41
C LEU A 198 0.18 10.02 -2.75
N ILE A 199 0.38 10.45 -1.50
CA ILE A 199 1.60 10.13 -0.75
C ILE A 199 1.53 8.69 -0.25
N MET A 200 2.57 7.90 -0.48
CA MET A 200 2.79 6.57 0.07
C MET A 200 4.00 6.61 1.02
N ASP A 201 4.00 5.74 2.04
CA ASP A 201 5.11 5.55 2.97
C ASP A 201 5.50 4.06 2.99
N PRO A 202 6.46 3.64 2.13
CA PRO A 202 6.92 2.24 2.07
C PRO A 202 7.37 1.69 3.41
N HIS A 203 8.10 2.49 4.20
CA HIS A 203 8.65 2.08 5.49
C HIS A 203 7.54 1.71 6.45
N LYS A 204 6.53 2.58 6.58
CA LYS A 204 5.36 2.32 7.43
C LYS A 204 4.55 1.12 6.96
N LEU A 205 4.42 0.89 5.66
CA LEU A 205 3.72 -0.28 5.12
C LEU A 205 4.44 -1.59 5.48
N ILE A 206 5.75 -1.61 5.28
CA ILE A 206 6.60 -2.77 5.56
C ILE A 206 6.69 -3.03 7.07
N GLN A 207 6.89 -1.99 7.88
CA GLN A 207 6.98 -2.10 9.33
C GLN A 207 5.68 -2.64 9.95
N LYS A 208 4.52 -2.31 9.35
CA LYS A 208 3.21 -2.84 9.76
C LYS A 208 2.91 -4.25 9.26
N ASP A 209 3.64 -4.76 8.29
CA ASP A 209 3.40 -6.09 7.74
C ASP A 209 3.78 -7.20 8.73
N LYS A 210 2.82 -8.10 8.99
CA LYS A 210 3.01 -9.21 9.93
C LYS A 210 4.00 -10.25 9.39
N SER A 211 3.96 -10.55 8.08
CA SER A 211 4.81 -11.57 7.48
C SER A 211 6.28 -11.16 7.50
N VAL A 212 6.57 -9.88 7.23
CA VAL A 212 7.95 -9.35 7.32
C VAL A 212 8.48 -9.48 8.75
N ARG A 213 7.71 -9.06 9.76
CA ARG A 213 8.13 -9.18 11.17
C ARG A 213 8.33 -10.63 11.61
N GLU A 214 7.46 -11.54 11.19
CA GLU A 214 7.60 -12.97 11.49
C GLU A 214 8.87 -13.57 10.86
N LYS A 215 9.24 -13.15 9.65
CA LYS A 215 10.49 -13.58 9.01
C LYS A 215 11.72 -13.04 9.75
N ILE A 216 11.69 -11.81 10.24
CA ILE A 216 12.78 -11.24 11.06
C ILE A 216 12.91 -12.01 12.38
N ILE A 217 11.80 -12.25 13.07
CA ILE A 217 11.78 -13.04 14.31
C ILE A 217 12.29 -14.47 14.07
N SER A 218 11.90 -15.09 12.95
CA SER A 218 12.38 -16.42 12.58
C SER A 218 13.89 -16.42 12.31
N ALA A 219 14.43 -15.38 11.66
CA ALA A 219 15.86 -15.24 11.46
C ALA A 219 16.64 -15.18 12.79
N ILE A 220 16.12 -14.44 13.78
CA ILE A 220 16.69 -14.41 15.14
C ILE A 220 16.60 -15.78 15.80
N HIS A 221 15.47 -16.47 15.63
CA HIS A 221 15.29 -17.81 16.17
C HIS A 221 16.35 -18.79 15.65
N VAL A 222 16.50 -18.85 14.32
CA VAL A 222 17.47 -19.71 13.63
C VAL A 222 18.89 -19.33 14.03
N PHE A 223 19.23 -18.05 14.10
CA PHE A 223 20.56 -17.63 14.57
C PHE A 223 20.88 -18.18 15.96
N ASN A 224 19.94 -18.14 16.91
CA ASN A 224 20.21 -18.63 18.27
C ASN A 224 20.32 -20.17 18.32
N GLN A 225 19.62 -20.89 17.44
CA GLN A 225 19.79 -22.34 17.23
C GLN A 225 21.15 -22.68 16.61
N ASP A 226 21.51 -21.96 15.53
CA ASP A 226 22.79 -22.06 14.84
C ASP A 226 23.95 -21.79 15.80
N LEU A 227 23.82 -20.81 16.69
CA LEU A 227 24.81 -20.50 17.71
C LEU A 227 24.99 -21.67 18.68
N ALA A 228 23.90 -22.24 19.19
CA ALA A 228 23.95 -23.41 20.07
C ALA A 228 24.67 -24.59 19.38
N ALA A 229 24.34 -24.87 18.12
CA ALA A 229 24.98 -25.91 17.33
C ALA A 229 26.46 -25.62 17.02
N TYR A 230 26.80 -24.36 16.68
CA TYR A 230 28.16 -23.92 16.41
C TYR A 230 29.08 -24.19 17.60
N TYR A 231 28.73 -23.73 18.79
CA TYR A 231 29.56 -23.97 19.97
C TYR A 231 29.62 -25.47 20.34
N SER A 232 28.47 -26.15 20.28
CA SER A 232 28.32 -27.57 20.63
C SER A 232 28.99 -28.53 19.63
N SER A 233 29.38 -28.05 18.45
CA SER A 233 30.04 -28.83 17.39
C SER A 233 31.54 -28.53 17.28
N GLY A 234 32.11 -27.81 18.26
CA GLY A 234 33.52 -27.41 18.21
C GLY A 234 33.77 -26.26 17.26
N PHE A 235 32.86 -25.29 17.25
CA PHE A 235 33.00 -24.06 16.48
C PHE A 235 33.01 -24.32 14.97
N ASN A 236 32.24 -25.33 14.54
CA ASN A 236 32.10 -25.65 13.13
C ASN A 236 31.18 -24.62 12.44
N GLN A 237 31.79 -23.73 11.67
CA GLN A 237 31.10 -22.64 10.97
C GLN A 237 30.00 -23.11 10.00
N ARG A 238 29.97 -24.39 9.60
CA ARG A 238 28.90 -24.93 8.74
C ARG A 238 27.51 -24.87 9.39
N HIS A 239 27.44 -24.80 10.72
CA HIS A 239 26.19 -24.64 11.45
C HIS A 239 25.68 -23.20 11.47
N LEU A 240 26.49 -22.22 11.04
CA LEU A 240 26.10 -20.81 10.95
C LEU A 240 25.41 -20.55 9.61
N THR A 241 24.12 -20.85 9.52
CA THR A 241 23.33 -20.77 8.29
C THR A 241 22.69 -19.41 8.08
N ASN A 242 22.34 -18.72 9.18
CA ASN A 242 21.58 -17.48 9.13
C ASN A 242 22.37 -16.20 9.45
N LEU A 243 23.57 -16.10 8.86
CA LEU A 243 24.51 -14.98 9.05
C LEU A 243 25.01 -14.45 7.71
N THR A 244 25.36 -13.17 7.68
CA THR A 244 26.09 -12.58 6.55
C THR A 244 27.51 -13.13 6.49
N GLU A 245 28.11 -13.15 5.30
CA GLU A 245 29.47 -13.66 5.12
C GLU A 245 30.52 -12.75 5.76
N GLU A 246 30.19 -11.48 6.02
CA GLU A 246 31.02 -10.53 6.76
C GLU A 246 31.10 -10.96 8.23
N LEU A 247 29.96 -11.10 8.92
CA LEU A 247 29.92 -11.53 10.30
C LEU A 247 30.48 -12.95 10.53
N LYS A 248 30.32 -13.86 9.56
CA LYS A 248 30.94 -15.20 9.65
C LYS A 248 32.47 -15.14 9.67
N LYS A 249 33.09 -14.20 8.95
CA LYS A 249 34.55 -14.07 8.86
C LYS A 249 35.15 -13.47 10.11
N ASP A 250 34.45 -12.55 10.76
CA ASP A 250 34.91 -11.90 11.99
C ASP A 250 34.96 -12.85 13.19
N SER A 251 34.52 -14.10 13.02
CA SER A 251 34.52 -15.18 14.00
C SER A 251 33.84 -14.75 15.30
N LEU A 252 32.65 -15.31 15.56
CA LEU A 252 31.90 -15.07 16.81
C LEU A 252 32.70 -15.44 18.09
N LEU A 253 33.86 -16.09 17.93
CA LEU A 253 34.89 -16.23 18.95
C LEU A 253 36.28 -15.95 18.36
N PRO A 254 37.07 -15.06 18.98
CA PRO A 254 38.47 -14.88 18.63
C PRO A 254 39.27 -16.19 18.76
N LYS A 255 40.27 -16.40 17.90
CA LYS A 255 41.13 -17.60 17.93
C LYS A 255 41.80 -17.82 19.29
N GLU A 256 42.20 -16.74 19.95
CA GLU A 256 42.82 -16.76 21.28
C GLU A 256 41.87 -17.35 22.34
N SER A 257 40.58 -16.99 22.28
CA SER A 257 39.55 -17.56 23.15
C SER A 257 39.34 -19.05 22.88
N LEU A 258 39.41 -19.46 21.61
CA LEU A 258 39.30 -20.87 21.22
C LEU A 258 40.47 -21.71 21.77
N GLU A 259 41.69 -21.19 21.74
CA GLU A 259 42.87 -21.87 22.30
C GLU A 259 42.74 -22.08 23.81
N ILE A 260 42.21 -21.08 24.54
CA ILE A 260 41.95 -21.19 25.97
C ILE A 260 40.91 -22.29 26.24
N VAL A 261 39.80 -22.31 25.48
CA VAL A 261 38.78 -23.36 25.60
C VAL A 261 39.40 -24.74 25.35
N ASN A 262 40.19 -24.91 24.28
CA ASN A 262 40.86 -26.18 23.95
C ASN A 262 41.83 -26.66 25.02
N LYS A 263 42.46 -25.74 25.75
CA LYS A 263 43.42 -26.06 26.81
C LYS A 263 42.76 -26.49 28.11
N HIS A 264 41.58 -25.96 28.43
CA HIS A 264 40.98 -26.09 29.76
C HIS A 264 39.65 -26.83 29.79
N VAL A 265 39.03 -27.10 28.65
CA VAL A 265 37.70 -27.70 28.56
C VAL A 265 37.79 -29.06 27.86
N ASP A 266 37.24 -30.09 28.48
CA ASP A 266 37.14 -31.45 27.93
C ASP A 266 35.80 -31.70 27.24
N GLU A 267 34.72 -31.03 27.68
CA GLU A 267 33.43 -31.10 27.03
C GLU A 267 32.65 -29.79 27.15
N PHE A 268 32.03 -29.35 26.06
CA PHE A 268 31.17 -28.17 26.05
C PHE A 268 29.85 -28.48 25.33
N GLN A 269 28.74 -28.06 25.93
CA GLN A 269 27.39 -28.17 25.40
C GLN A 269 26.63 -26.88 25.65
N LEU A 270 26.08 -26.28 24.59
CA LEU A 270 25.19 -25.13 24.67
C LEU A 270 23.82 -25.50 24.16
N GLN A 271 22.80 -25.26 24.98
CA GLN A 271 21.40 -25.45 24.63
C GLN A 271 20.69 -24.10 24.62
N TYR A 272 20.13 -23.74 23.48
CA TYR A 272 19.22 -22.61 23.36
C TYR A 272 17.87 -22.94 23.99
N LEU A 273 17.44 -22.16 24.99
CA LEU A 273 16.20 -22.42 25.73
C LEU A 273 15.03 -21.60 25.18
N SER A 274 15.23 -20.31 25.00
CA SER A 274 14.18 -19.40 24.57
C SER A 274 14.71 -18.03 24.18
N ALA A 275 13.96 -17.34 23.33
CA ALA A 275 14.12 -15.92 23.08
C ALA A 275 12.77 -15.22 23.29
N ILE A 276 12.80 -13.99 23.76
CA ILE A 276 11.66 -13.09 23.78
C ILE A 276 12.07 -11.91 22.91
N VAL A 277 11.28 -11.60 21.87
CA VAL A 277 11.58 -10.52 20.91
C VAL A 277 10.55 -9.41 21.05
N ASN A 278 10.99 -8.15 21.02
CA ASN A 278 10.09 -7.01 21.00
C ASN A 278 9.60 -6.71 19.57
N ILE A 279 8.44 -7.25 19.18
CA ILE A 279 7.94 -7.15 17.80
C ILE A 279 7.54 -5.72 17.39
N GLU A 280 7.18 -4.86 18.34
CA GLU A 280 6.78 -3.48 18.05
C GLU A 280 7.96 -2.52 17.91
N ASP A 281 9.15 -2.94 18.36
CA ASP A 281 10.41 -2.20 18.27
C ASP A 281 11.27 -2.68 17.10
N VAL A 282 10.68 -3.44 16.17
CA VAL A 282 11.34 -3.79 14.91
C VAL A 282 11.36 -2.54 14.04
N ASP A 283 12.52 -1.93 13.92
CA ASP A 283 12.77 -0.84 12.97
C ASP A 283 13.18 -1.43 11.62
N ILE A 284 12.59 -0.94 10.53
CA ILE A 284 12.87 -1.42 9.17
C ILE A 284 13.10 -0.24 8.25
N GLN A 285 14.28 -0.23 7.64
CA GLN A 285 14.71 0.85 6.76
C GLN A 285 15.47 0.31 5.54
N LYS A 286 15.54 1.12 4.49
CA LYS A 286 16.34 0.83 3.29
C LYS A 286 17.60 1.69 3.35
N LEU A 287 18.75 1.03 3.48
CA LEU A 287 20.07 1.66 3.41
C LEU A 287 20.74 1.30 2.07
N GLN A 288 21.91 1.87 1.79
CA GLN A 288 22.64 1.59 0.54
C GLN A 288 22.90 0.10 0.29
N LYS A 289 23.10 -0.69 1.35
CA LYS A 289 23.33 -2.15 1.28
C LYS A 289 22.04 -2.97 1.09
N GLY A 290 20.85 -2.34 1.12
CA GLY A 290 19.56 -3.00 1.00
C GLY A 290 18.64 -2.75 2.19
N TRP A 291 17.62 -3.59 2.35
CA TRP A 291 16.72 -3.53 3.50
C TRP A 291 17.40 -4.04 4.76
N THR A 292 17.33 -3.23 5.82
CA THR A 292 17.89 -3.55 7.13
C THR A 292 16.80 -3.53 8.19
N ALA A 293 16.93 -4.39 9.19
CA ALA A 293 16.07 -4.39 10.36
C ALA A 293 16.88 -4.37 11.64
N GLU A 294 16.42 -3.63 12.65
CA GLU A 294 16.99 -3.65 13.99
C GLU A 294 15.92 -4.07 14.99
N THR A 295 16.27 -4.93 15.94
CA THR A 295 15.37 -5.29 17.05
C THR A 295 16.13 -5.88 18.23
N LYS A 296 15.48 -5.86 19.40
CA LYS A 296 16.02 -6.43 20.64
C LYS A 296 15.37 -7.76 20.97
N ALA A 297 16.19 -8.68 21.45
CA ALA A 297 15.71 -9.92 22.04
C ALA A 297 16.42 -10.26 23.36
N PHE A 298 15.63 -10.75 24.30
CA PHE A 298 16.12 -11.37 25.52
C PHE A 298 16.27 -12.87 25.28
N VAL A 299 17.49 -13.39 25.36
CA VAL A 299 17.80 -14.77 24.99
C VAL A 299 18.33 -15.52 26.22
N SER A 300 17.89 -16.77 26.38
CA SER A 300 18.33 -17.65 27.48
C SER A 300 18.95 -18.92 26.93
N TYR A 301 20.05 -19.31 27.54
CA TYR A 301 20.79 -20.52 27.22
C TYR A 301 21.10 -21.31 28.48
N LYS A 302 21.24 -22.62 28.31
CA LYS A 302 21.82 -23.53 29.30
C LYS A 302 23.16 -24.01 28.78
N ASN A 303 24.19 -23.87 29.60
CA ASN A 303 25.52 -24.38 29.33
C ASN A 303 25.79 -25.58 30.25
N ARG A 304 26.49 -26.57 29.71
CA ARG A 304 27.09 -27.67 30.44
C ARG A 304 28.55 -27.79 30.02
N LEU A 305 29.44 -27.63 30.98
CA LEU A 305 30.88 -27.58 30.79
C LEU A 305 31.56 -28.68 31.62
N LYS A 306 32.53 -29.38 31.04
CA LYS A 306 33.46 -30.23 31.79
C LYS A 306 34.86 -29.62 31.70
N ILE A 307 35.36 -29.13 32.83
CA ILE A 307 36.72 -28.57 32.93
C ILE A 307 37.71 -29.73 33.02
N ARG A 308 38.85 -29.57 32.35
CA ARG A 308 39.92 -30.57 32.34
C ARG A 308 40.49 -30.75 33.74
N GLY A 309 40.47 -32.00 34.21
CA GLY A 309 40.92 -32.35 35.56
C GLY A 309 39.79 -32.39 36.59
N ASP A 310 38.60 -31.91 36.26
CA ASP A 310 37.42 -32.01 37.11
C ASP A 310 36.56 -33.22 36.74
N GLU A 311 36.05 -33.92 37.76
CA GLU A 311 35.18 -35.09 37.55
C GLU A 311 33.71 -34.70 37.30
N LEU A 312 33.31 -33.52 37.75
CA LEU A 312 31.93 -33.02 37.70
C LEU A 312 31.70 -32.07 36.52
N TYR A 313 30.44 -31.96 36.11
CA TYR A 313 30.01 -30.96 35.14
C TYR A 313 29.57 -29.69 35.86
N GLU A 314 30.01 -28.56 35.34
CA GLU A 314 29.40 -27.28 35.68
C GLU A 314 28.16 -27.06 34.83
N HIS A 315 27.08 -26.66 35.50
CA HIS A 315 25.81 -26.33 34.85
C HIS A 315 25.48 -24.87 35.14
N THR A 316 25.38 -24.07 34.08
CA THR A 316 25.01 -22.66 34.22
C THR A 316 23.88 -22.32 33.27
N THR A 317 23.08 -21.36 33.67
CA THR A 317 22.11 -20.71 32.78
C THR A 317 22.54 -19.27 32.68
N PHE A 318 22.69 -18.78 31.46
CA PHE A 318 22.99 -17.37 31.22
C PHE A 318 21.93 -16.77 30.32
N LYS A 319 21.72 -15.48 30.52
CA LYS A 319 20.71 -14.70 29.82
C LYS A 319 21.36 -13.43 29.30
N LYS A 320 21.04 -13.07 28.06
CA LYS A 320 21.61 -11.93 27.36
C LYS A 320 20.48 -11.06 26.82
N MET A 321 20.66 -9.75 26.91
CA MET A 321 19.93 -8.84 26.05
C MET A 321 20.76 -8.62 24.79
N ARG A 322 20.16 -8.83 23.62
CA ARG A 322 20.82 -8.69 22.33
C ARG A 322 20.09 -7.68 21.47
N THR A 323 20.84 -6.78 20.87
CA THR A 323 20.39 -5.98 19.73
C THR A 323 20.88 -6.67 18.47
N PHE A 324 19.94 -7.03 17.60
CA PHE A 324 20.21 -7.66 16.32
C PHE A 324 20.08 -6.63 15.22
N THR A 325 21.10 -6.53 14.37
CA THR A 325 20.99 -5.88 13.06
C THR A 325 20.92 -6.97 12.01
N LEU A 326 19.91 -6.90 11.15
CA LEU A 326 19.66 -7.86 10.08
C LEU A 326 19.68 -7.17 8.72
N ILE A 327 20.14 -7.88 7.70
CA ILE A 327 20.07 -7.46 6.31
C ILE A 327 19.25 -8.47 5.52
N TYR A 328 18.37 -7.99 4.64
CA TYR A 328 17.63 -8.85 3.72
C TYR A 328 18.53 -9.28 2.56
N ASP A 329 18.83 -10.57 2.49
CA ASP A 329 19.57 -11.15 1.37
C ASP A 329 18.62 -11.46 0.20
N GLU A 330 18.74 -10.72 -0.89
CA GLU A 330 17.85 -10.87 -2.05
C GLU A 330 18.03 -12.21 -2.78
N LYS A 331 19.22 -12.84 -2.70
CA LYS A 331 19.50 -14.09 -3.41
C LYS A 331 18.85 -15.27 -2.71
N ARG A 332 19.00 -15.33 -1.37
CA ARG A 332 18.42 -16.33 -0.47
C ARG A 332 16.97 -16.00 -0.10
N LYS A 333 16.52 -14.76 -0.36
CA LYS A 333 15.19 -14.22 -0.03
C LYS A 333 14.86 -14.33 1.46
N GLN A 334 15.86 -14.14 2.32
CA GLN A 334 15.74 -14.28 3.77
C GLN A 334 16.51 -13.18 4.50
N TRP A 335 16.10 -12.91 5.74
CA TRP A 335 16.82 -12.01 6.63
C TRP A 335 18.01 -12.75 7.24
N LEU A 336 19.20 -12.19 7.10
CA LEU A 336 20.43 -12.68 7.71
C LEU A 336 20.82 -11.76 8.86
N VAL A 337 21.34 -12.33 9.95
CA VAL A 337 21.97 -11.53 11.00
C VAL A 337 23.29 -10.98 10.47
N ASP A 338 23.45 -9.66 10.57
CA ASP A 338 24.64 -8.93 10.12
C ASP A 338 25.47 -8.41 11.29
N ASP A 339 24.84 -8.08 12.41
CA ASP A 339 25.52 -7.71 13.65
C ASP A 339 24.71 -8.12 14.88
N VAL A 340 25.42 -8.36 15.98
CA VAL A 340 24.86 -8.68 17.30
C VAL A 340 25.64 -7.96 18.38
N PHE A 341 25.01 -6.97 19.00
CA PHE A 341 25.49 -6.37 20.24
C PHE A 341 24.83 -7.06 21.43
N GLU A 342 25.61 -7.48 22.43
CA GLU A 342 25.08 -8.20 23.59
C GLU A 342 25.56 -7.63 24.94
N VAL A 343 24.64 -7.64 25.91
CA VAL A 343 24.92 -7.30 27.31
C VAL A 343 24.30 -8.34 28.24
N ASP A 344 24.92 -8.54 29.40
CA ASP A 344 24.33 -9.36 30.47
C ASP A 344 23.02 -8.75 30.95
N SER A 345 22.02 -9.60 31.17
CA SER A 345 20.68 -9.15 31.55
C SER A 345 20.00 -10.18 32.45
N ASN A 346 19.21 -9.68 33.40
CA ASN A 346 18.39 -10.51 34.29
C ASN A 346 16.93 -10.63 33.80
N GLY A 347 16.52 -9.82 32.82
CA GLY A 347 15.24 -9.90 32.10
C GLY A 347 14.19 -8.87 32.50
N PHE A 348 14.45 -7.95 33.44
CA PHE A 348 13.50 -6.90 33.84
C PHE A 348 13.13 -5.95 32.68
N GLU A 349 13.99 -5.83 31.67
CA GLU A 349 13.78 -5.00 30.50
C GLU A 349 12.56 -5.46 29.69
N VAL A 350 12.28 -6.77 29.70
CA VAL A 350 11.17 -7.38 28.96
C VAL A 350 9.81 -6.96 29.51
N ASP A 351 9.73 -6.62 30.80
CA ASP A 351 8.48 -6.22 31.46
C ASP A 351 7.90 -4.92 30.89
N SER A 352 8.75 -4.09 30.28
CA SER A 352 8.35 -2.85 29.61
C SER A 352 7.81 -3.06 28.18
N TRP A 353 7.95 -4.26 27.62
CA TRP A 353 7.59 -4.52 26.23
C TRP A 353 6.09 -4.75 26.07
N LYS A 354 5.48 -4.01 25.15
CA LYS A 354 4.03 -4.03 24.94
C LYS A 354 3.53 -5.32 24.30
N LYS A 355 4.30 -5.90 23.37
CA LYS A 355 3.94 -7.14 22.65
C LYS A 355 5.13 -8.08 22.47
N PRO A 356 5.64 -8.69 23.55
CA PRO A 356 6.72 -9.66 23.44
C PRO A 356 6.27 -10.90 22.69
N VAL A 357 7.10 -11.41 21.78
CA VAL A 357 6.92 -12.72 21.14
C VAL A 357 7.89 -13.72 21.75
N LYS A 358 7.37 -14.78 22.36
CA LYS A 358 8.18 -15.83 22.97
C LYS A 358 8.44 -16.97 21.99
N LEU A 359 9.72 -17.23 21.76
CA LEU A 359 10.25 -18.33 20.98
C LEU A 359 10.80 -19.37 21.95
N LYS A 360 10.47 -20.65 21.74
CA LYS A 360 11.03 -21.75 22.51
C LYS A 360 12.13 -22.40 21.69
N GLY A 361 13.29 -22.64 22.29
CA GLY A 361 14.30 -23.50 21.70
C GLY A 361 13.79 -24.93 21.63
N GLU A 362 14.28 -25.68 20.65
CA GLU A 362 14.03 -27.11 20.59
C GLU A 362 14.85 -27.80 21.68
N ASN A 363 14.27 -28.80 22.35
CA ASN A 363 14.98 -29.72 23.24
C ASN A 363 15.82 -30.71 22.40
N LEU A 364 16.63 -30.20 21.47
CA LEU A 364 17.60 -31.02 20.78
C LEU A 364 18.70 -31.40 21.77
N PRO A 365 19.16 -32.67 21.81
CA PRO A 365 20.32 -33.02 22.60
C PRO A 365 21.47 -32.13 22.13
N ALA A 366 22.02 -31.33 23.06
CA ALA A 366 23.17 -30.50 22.74
C ALA A 366 24.26 -31.43 22.19
N SER A 367 24.65 -31.21 20.94
CA SER A 367 25.83 -31.88 20.37
C SER A 367 26.99 -31.68 21.35
N LYS A 368 27.84 -32.69 21.49
CA LYS A 368 28.91 -32.65 22.48
C LYS A 368 30.20 -32.34 21.76
N TRP A 369 30.80 -31.21 22.08
CA TRP A 369 32.15 -30.97 21.63
C TRP A 369 33.14 -31.58 22.62
N LYS A 370 34.18 -32.27 22.11
CA LYS A 370 35.34 -32.77 22.87
C LYS A 370 36.64 -32.42 22.14
N PRO A 371 37.72 -32.02 22.82
CA PRO A 371 39.02 -31.82 22.19
C PRO A 371 39.51 -33.13 21.53
N ASN A 372 39.90 -33.07 20.26
CA ASN A 372 40.41 -34.18 19.43
C ASN A 372 39.44 -35.33 19.11
N GLY A 373 38.13 -35.16 19.31
CA GLY A 373 37.13 -36.10 18.82
C GLY A 373 36.74 -35.80 17.37
N VAL A 374 37.02 -36.72 16.44
CA VAL A 374 36.26 -36.80 15.18
C VAL A 374 34.79 -36.91 15.58
N GLY A 375 33.96 -35.97 15.12
CA GLY A 375 32.57 -35.88 15.53
C GLY A 375 31.82 -37.16 15.22
N GLU A 376 31.52 -37.96 16.23
CA GLU A 376 30.49 -38.98 16.16
C GLU A 376 29.14 -38.27 16.33
N THR A 377 28.42 -38.16 15.21
CA THR A 377 26.97 -37.97 15.22
C THR A 377 26.32 -39.09 16.03
N LEU A 378 25.54 -38.74 17.05
CA LEU A 378 24.47 -39.61 17.55
C LEU A 378 23.23 -39.46 16.67
#